data_AF-A0A658ICS6-F1
#
_entry.id   AF-A0A658ICS6-F1
#
_cell.length_a   1.000
_cell.length_b   1.000
_cell.length_c   1.000
_cell.angle_alpha   90.00
_cell.angle_beta   90.00
_cell.angle_gamma   90.00
#
_symmetry.space_group_name_H-M   'P 1'
#
loop_
_entity.id
_entity.type
_entity.pdbx_description
1 polymer ?
#
loop_
_entity_poly.entity_id
_entity_poly.type
_entity_poly.pdbx_seq_one_letter_code
_entity_poly.pdbx_strand_id
1 'polypeptide(L)'
;PKFQFDEERQYSPFIKKLLNHLTDDDKNLFYTIFQRDESTGHDLKTVANFKLLCMPGVQHVLITQLFKARLIKDQFVTTRTLLDFLHHLLTGPGYLFDNLFNGAENDLIKKISDFDPARMHTYELDQFILRYELGLVDPELDNFLAKLEQLHITFDRQCIKPGDAASLIRLFWLLQHESVGNNYHQNFSVFFKESLFERYSDIWHLHKNYTANPEQKRALNRFYSFELIAGIQRYANRKAPELSTQKEEFFLGEFGGVKITAPVALKPDWDAILKKNTAHPTCFDVHLKVGQNSLEPIRIGLNLFELLSKLNNGYRPNKYDKSAIVLLDEIVELIAQQAKSSSEIKFYDGMQRVYSARADDDMITISGMEG
;
A
#
# COMPACT_ATOMS: atom_id res chain seq x y z
N PRO A 1 5.06 1.54 -19.98
CA PRO A 1 3.73 1.26 -19.39
C PRO A 1 3.30 2.36 -18.41
N LYS A 2 2.38 3.22 -18.84
CA LYS A 2 1.80 4.21 -17.92
C LYS A 2 0.89 3.47 -16.95
N PHE A 3 1.21 3.58 -15.65
CA PHE A 3 0.30 3.18 -14.58
C PHE A 3 -0.48 4.40 -14.11
N GLN A 4 -1.75 4.21 -13.80
CA GLN A 4 -2.59 5.27 -13.26
C GLN A 4 -3.72 4.64 -12.43
N PHE A 5 -4.12 5.32 -11.36
CA PHE A 5 -5.36 4.99 -10.68
C PHE A 5 -6.57 5.26 -11.58
N ASP A 6 -7.47 4.28 -11.64
CA ASP A 6 -8.66 4.26 -12.46
C ASP A 6 -9.85 3.72 -11.65
N GLU A 7 -11.05 4.21 -11.95
CA GLU A 7 -12.28 3.88 -11.20
C GLU A 7 -12.64 2.40 -11.32
N GLU A 8 -12.29 1.78 -12.46
CA GLU A 8 -12.48 0.34 -12.71
C GLU A 8 -11.32 -0.53 -12.17
N ARG A 9 -10.39 0.05 -11.39
CA ARG A 9 -9.17 -0.63 -10.89
C ARG A 9 -8.27 -1.20 -12.01
N GLN A 10 -8.42 -0.71 -13.25
CA GLN A 10 -7.58 -1.10 -14.38
C GLN A 10 -6.29 -0.29 -14.43
N TYR A 11 -5.35 -0.60 -13.54
CA TYR A 11 -4.19 0.27 -13.30
C TYR A 11 -3.21 0.45 -14.47
N SER A 12 -3.29 -0.40 -15.51
CA SER A 12 -2.52 -0.19 -16.75
C SER A 12 -3.21 -0.79 -17.98
N PRO A 13 -3.90 0.05 -18.79
CA PRO A 13 -4.50 -0.39 -20.05
C PRO A 13 -3.47 -0.97 -21.04
N PHE A 14 -2.24 -0.44 -21.02
CA PHE A 14 -1.15 -0.94 -21.86
C PHE A 14 -0.80 -2.40 -21.54
N ILE A 15 -0.58 -2.72 -20.26
CA ILE A 15 -0.20 -4.08 -19.85
C ILE A 15 -1.39 -5.03 -20.07
N LYS A 16 -2.61 -4.58 -19.76
CA LYS A 16 -3.82 -5.38 -20.03
C LYS A 16 -3.94 -5.72 -21.51
N LYS A 17 -3.74 -4.75 -22.40
CA LYS A 17 -3.77 -4.97 -23.85
C LYS A 17 -2.66 -5.93 -24.30
N LEU A 18 -1.45 -5.80 -23.75
CA LEU A 18 -0.34 -6.71 -24.05
C LEU A 18 -0.66 -8.15 -23.64
N LEU A 19 -1.18 -8.35 -22.42
CA LEU A 19 -1.57 -9.66 -21.92
C LEU A 19 -2.67 -10.27 -22.78
N ASN A 20 -3.72 -9.51 -23.09
CA ASN A 20 -4.79 -9.95 -23.97
C ASN A 20 -4.27 -10.38 -25.35
N HIS A 21 -3.36 -9.61 -25.97
CA HIS A 21 -2.76 -9.99 -27.24
C HIS A 21 -1.90 -11.26 -27.14
N LEU A 22 -1.22 -11.48 -26.01
CA LEU A 22 -0.39 -12.67 -25.80
C LEU A 22 -1.23 -13.93 -25.57
N THR A 23 -2.43 -13.76 -25.00
CA THR A 23 -3.36 -14.86 -24.70
C THR A 23 -4.52 -14.97 -25.69
N ASP A 24 -4.51 -14.18 -26.76
CA ASP A 24 -5.56 -14.18 -27.79
C ASP A 24 -5.65 -15.55 -28.48
N ASP A 25 -6.84 -15.99 -28.86
CA ASP A 25 -7.07 -17.27 -29.54
C ASP A 25 -7.08 -17.13 -31.07
N ASP A 26 -7.23 -15.91 -31.61
CA ASP A 26 -7.22 -15.66 -33.06
C ASP A 26 -5.79 -15.46 -33.60
N LYS A 27 -5.35 -16.37 -34.47
CA LYS A 27 -4.06 -16.32 -35.22
C LYS A 27 -2.82 -16.08 -34.35
N ASN A 28 -2.90 -16.38 -33.06
CA ASN A 28 -1.80 -16.25 -32.14
C ASN A 28 -0.93 -17.52 -32.13
N LEU A 29 0.35 -17.34 -32.46
CA LEU A 29 1.32 -18.44 -32.49
C LEU A 29 1.50 -19.06 -31.09
N PHE A 30 1.48 -18.25 -30.02
CA PHE A 30 1.61 -18.76 -28.65
C PHE A 30 0.46 -19.69 -28.30
N TYR A 31 -0.77 -19.30 -28.67
CA TYR A 31 -1.96 -20.11 -28.43
C TYR A 31 -1.93 -21.43 -29.23
N THR A 32 -1.46 -21.38 -30.48
CA THR A 32 -1.31 -22.59 -31.31
C THR A 32 -0.27 -23.57 -30.73
N ILE A 33 0.88 -23.05 -30.27
CA ILE A 33 1.91 -23.86 -29.61
C ILE A 33 1.36 -24.47 -28.32
N PHE A 34 0.67 -23.67 -27.51
CA PHE A 34 0.01 -24.12 -26.29
C PHE A 34 -0.94 -25.30 -26.54
N GLN A 35 -1.83 -25.21 -27.54
CA GLN A 35 -2.77 -26.30 -27.87
C GLN A 35 -2.06 -27.58 -28.33
N ARG A 36 -0.99 -27.43 -29.11
CA ARG A 36 -0.16 -28.57 -29.53
C ARG A 36 0.52 -29.23 -28.33
N ASP A 37 1.11 -28.44 -27.45
CA ASP A 37 1.86 -28.96 -26.31
C ASP A 37 0.92 -29.62 -25.28
N GLU A 38 -0.27 -29.04 -25.09
CA GLU A 38 -1.34 -29.68 -24.31
C GLU A 38 -1.79 -31.02 -24.89
N SER A 39 -2.06 -31.10 -26.20
CA SER A 39 -2.52 -32.34 -26.83
C SER A 39 -1.46 -33.44 -26.86
N THR A 40 -0.18 -33.06 -26.91
CA THR A 40 0.96 -34.00 -26.90
C THR A 40 1.44 -34.35 -25.49
N GLY A 41 0.90 -33.70 -24.45
CA GLY A 41 1.37 -33.85 -23.07
C GLY A 41 2.79 -33.31 -22.84
N HIS A 42 3.28 -32.46 -23.75
CA HIS A 42 4.60 -31.85 -23.64
C HIS A 42 4.53 -30.60 -22.76
N ASP A 43 5.50 -30.46 -21.85
CA ASP A 43 5.65 -29.30 -20.95
C ASP A 43 4.33 -28.81 -20.30
N LEU A 44 3.61 -29.74 -19.68
CA LEU A 44 2.31 -29.47 -19.04
C LEU A 44 2.34 -28.34 -18.00
N LYS A 45 3.50 -28.02 -17.43
CA LYS A 45 3.66 -26.92 -16.49
C LYS A 45 3.59 -25.56 -17.18
N THR A 46 4.31 -25.38 -18.30
CA THR A 46 4.18 -24.17 -19.11
C THR A 46 2.76 -24.02 -19.65
N VAL A 47 2.12 -25.14 -20.03
CA VAL A 47 0.69 -25.18 -20.39
C VAL A 47 -0.19 -24.68 -19.23
N ALA A 48 0.02 -25.16 -18.01
CA ALA A 48 -0.70 -24.70 -16.82
C ALA A 48 -0.51 -23.18 -16.58
N ASN A 49 0.74 -22.71 -16.68
CA ASN A 49 1.08 -21.31 -16.49
C ASN A 49 0.42 -20.41 -17.54
N PHE A 50 0.38 -20.86 -18.79
CA PHE A 50 -0.31 -20.15 -19.87
C PHE A 50 -1.83 -20.13 -19.65
N LYS A 51 -2.45 -21.25 -19.24
CA LYS A 51 -3.89 -21.30 -18.88
C LYS A 51 -4.23 -20.29 -17.78
N LEU A 52 -3.42 -20.23 -16.73
CA LEU A 52 -3.59 -19.24 -15.66
C LEU A 52 -3.48 -17.82 -16.22
N LEU A 53 -2.51 -17.55 -17.10
CA LEU A 53 -2.32 -16.22 -17.68
C LEU A 53 -3.50 -15.79 -18.59
N CYS A 54 -4.20 -16.74 -19.22
CA CYS A 54 -5.40 -16.46 -20.01
C CYS A 54 -6.59 -15.97 -19.16
N MET A 55 -6.59 -16.21 -17.85
CA MET A 55 -7.70 -15.84 -16.97
C MET A 55 -7.72 -14.32 -16.70
N PRO A 56 -8.85 -13.61 -16.97
CA PRO A 56 -8.91 -12.15 -16.81
C PRO A 56 -8.59 -11.63 -15.40
N GLY A 57 -9.04 -12.35 -14.37
CA GLY A 57 -8.82 -12.08 -12.95
C GLY A 57 -7.36 -12.29 -12.56
N VAL A 58 -6.70 -13.32 -13.08
CA VAL A 58 -5.26 -13.53 -12.90
C VAL A 58 -4.47 -12.36 -13.48
N GLN A 59 -4.80 -11.92 -14.71
CA GLN A 59 -4.17 -10.75 -15.31
C GLN A 59 -4.40 -9.47 -14.49
N HIS A 60 -5.60 -9.28 -13.94
CA HIS A 60 -5.91 -8.15 -13.05
C HIS A 60 -5.04 -8.16 -11.79
N VAL A 61 -4.87 -9.33 -11.17
CA VAL A 61 -4.02 -9.54 -10.00
C VAL A 61 -2.55 -9.21 -10.33
N LEU A 62 -2.03 -9.68 -11.47
CA LEU A 62 -0.66 -9.39 -11.93
C LEU A 62 -0.45 -7.89 -12.17
N ILE A 63 -1.37 -7.22 -12.87
CA ILE A 63 -1.29 -5.76 -13.12
C ILE A 63 -1.30 -4.99 -11.81
N THR A 64 -2.15 -5.40 -10.87
CA THR A 64 -2.25 -4.79 -9.54
C THR A 64 -0.94 -4.93 -8.77
N GLN A 65 -0.28 -6.08 -8.81
CA GLN A 65 1.01 -6.26 -8.15
C GLN A 65 2.14 -5.45 -8.80
N LEU A 66 2.17 -5.38 -10.12
CA LEU A 66 3.11 -4.52 -10.84
C LEU A 66 2.92 -3.04 -10.46
N PHE A 67 1.66 -2.62 -10.29
CA PHE A 67 1.36 -1.26 -9.86
C PHE A 67 1.81 -0.99 -8.41
N LYS A 68 1.61 -1.94 -7.48
CA LYS A 68 2.12 -1.82 -6.10
C LYS A 68 3.63 -1.75 -6.04
N ALA A 69 4.32 -2.58 -6.80
CA ALA A 69 5.78 -2.50 -6.93
C ALA A 69 6.22 -1.11 -7.43
N ARG A 70 5.45 -0.51 -8.36
CA ARG A 70 5.68 0.87 -8.81
C ARG A 70 5.44 1.90 -7.70
N LEU A 71 4.38 1.75 -6.90
CA LEU A 71 3.98 2.72 -5.86
C LEU A 71 4.87 2.69 -4.61
N ILE A 72 5.34 1.50 -4.21
CA ILE A 72 6.05 1.30 -2.95
C ILE A 72 7.56 1.30 -3.16
N LYS A 73 8.04 0.70 -4.26
CA LYS A 73 9.47 0.50 -4.52
C LYS A 73 10.02 1.44 -5.60
N ASP A 74 9.21 2.38 -6.09
CA ASP A 74 9.51 3.25 -7.24
C ASP A 74 9.98 2.47 -8.49
N GLN A 75 9.60 1.20 -8.60
CA GLN A 75 10.11 0.30 -9.62
C GLN A 75 9.63 0.75 -11.00
N PHE A 76 10.56 1.09 -11.90
CA PHE A 76 10.22 1.37 -13.29
C PHE A 76 10.07 0.06 -14.05
N VAL A 77 8.98 -0.05 -14.82
CA VAL A 77 8.75 -1.19 -15.72
C VAL A 77 9.02 -0.71 -17.14
N THR A 78 10.06 -1.24 -17.78
CA THR A 78 10.31 -1.07 -19.22
C THR A 78 9.65 -2.21 -20.00
N THR A 79 9.54 -2.09 -21.32
CA THR A 79 9.02 -3.18 -22.16
C THR A 79 9.89 -4.43 -22.03
N ARG A 80 11.22 -4.30 -22.00
CA ARG A 80 12.15 -5.43 -21.85
C ARG A 80 11.94 -6.14 -20.50
N THR A 81 11.97 -5.39 -19.40
CA THR A 81 11.77 -5.98 -18.07
C THR A 81 10.39 -6.63 -17.91
N LEU A 82 9.37 -6.11 -18.61
CA LEU A 82 8.04 -6.71 -18.61
C LEU A 82 8.01 -8.02 -19.40
N LEU A 83 8.66 -8.09 -20.56
CA LEU A 83 8.77 -9.33 -21.34
C LEU A 83 9.60 -10.38 -20.60
N ASP A 84 10.73 -9.99 -20.00
CA ASP A 84 11.55 -10.87 -19.17
C ASP A 84 10.77 -11.41 -17.96
N PHE A 85 9.89 -10.58 -17.38
CA PHE A 85 8.97 -10.99 -16.32
C PHE A 85 7.93 -12.00 -16.81
N LEU A 86 7.26 -11.73 -17.94
CA LEU A 86 6.27 -12.66 -18.50
C LEU A 86 6.90 -13.99 -18.91
N HIS A 87 8.09 -13.95 -19.50
CA HIS A 87 8.87 -15.14 -19.79
C HIS A 87 9.14 -15.94 -18.52
N HIS A 88 9.66 -15.32 -17.46
CA HIS A 88 9.91 -15.97 -16.17
C HIS A 88 8.63 -16.56 -15.54
N LEU A 89 7.49 -15.86 -15.62
CA LEU A 89 6.22 -16.37 -15.11
C LEU A 89 5.81 -17.67 -15.81
N LEU A 90 5.98 -17.73 -17.13
CA LEU A 90 5.55 -18.86 -17.95
C LEU A 90 6.53 -20.04 -17.91
N THR A 91 7.83 -19.77 -18.07
CA THR A 91 8.88 -20.79 -18.28
C THR A 91 9.75 -21.03 -17.03
N GLY A 92 9.47 -20.33 -15.93
CA GLY A 92 10.16 -20.52 -14.66
C GLY A 92 10.00 -21.94 -14.09
N PRO A 93 10.81 -22.31 -13.10
CA PRO A 93 10.89 -23.69 -12.59
C PRO A 93 9.59 -24.18 -11.91
N GLY A 94 8.78 -23.25 -11.39
CA GLY A 94 7.52 -23.53 -10.70
C GLY A 94 6.29 -23.19 -11.53
N TYR A 95 5.12 -23.23 -10.88
CA TYR A 95 3.90 -22.69 -11.47
C TYR A 95 3.89 -21.16 -11.42
N LEU A 96 3.03 -20.51 -12.21
CA LEU A 96 2.96 -19.05 -12.34
C LEU A 96 2.85 -18.34 -10.99
N PHE A 97 2.01 -18.86 -10.08
CA PHE A 97 1.81 -18.30 -8.75
C PHE A 97 3.06 -18.41 -7.86
N ASP A 98 3.94 -19.37 -8.10
CA ASP A 98 5.23 -19.49 -7.40
C ASP A 98 6.31 -18.66 -8.09
N ASN A 99 6.39 -18.72 -9.42
CA ASN A 99 7.36 -17.96 -10.21
C ASN A 99 7.21 -16.44 -9.98
N LEU A 100 6.00 -15.97 -9.65
CA LEU A 100 5.71 -14.58 -9.33
C LEU A 100 6.48 -14.06 -8.10
N PHE A 101 6.78 -14.94 -7.13
CA PHE A 101 7.44 -14.57 -5.87
C PHE A 101 8.81 -15.23 -5.71
N ASN A 102 9.11 -16.26 -6.50
CA ASN A 102 10.36 -17.00 -6.48
C ASN A 102 11.13 -16.71 -7.78
N GLY A 103 12.24 -15.98 -7.66
CA GLY A 103 13.10 -15.67 -8.82
C GLY A 103 14.22 -14.71 -8.45
N ALA A 104 15.42 -15.25 -8.24
CA ALA A 104 16.60 -14.47 -7.85
C ALA A 104 17.26 -13.73 -9.02
N GLU A 105 16.92 -14.05 -10.26
CA GLU A 105 17.56 -13.44 -11.43
C GLU A 105 16.76 -12.26 -12.00
N ASN A 106 15.44 -12.25 -11.83
CA ASN A 106 14.60 -11.17 -12.33
C ASN A 106 14.41 -10.06 -11.29
N ASP A 107 14.85 -8.84 -11.61
CA ASP A 107 14.79 -7.71 -10.68
C ASP A 107 13.37 -7.30 -10.30
N LEU A 108 12.39 -7.48 -11.21
CA LEU A 108 10.99 -7.20 -10.92
C LEU A 108 10.42 -8.19 -9.91
N ILE A 109 10.76 -9.48 -10.06
CA ILE A 109 10.34 -10.55 -9.14
C ILE A 109 10.91 -10.32 -7.74
N LYS A 110 12.17 -9.90 -7.61
CA LYS A 110 12.75 -9.52 -6.30
C LYS A 110 11.97 -8.43 -5.59
N LYS A 111 11.40 -7.48 -6.32
CA LYS A 111 10.56 -6.43 -5.72
C LYS A 111 9.17 -6.95 -5.37
N ILE A 112 8.61 -7.84 -6.19
CA ILE A 112 7.29 -8.44 -5.98
C ILE A 112 7.31 -9.46 -4.83
N SER A 113 8.43 -10.17 -4.61
CA SER A 113 8.58 -11.17 -3.55
C SER A 113 8.37 -10.61 -2.14
N ASP A 114 8.50 -9.30 -1.94
CA ASP A 114 8.18 -8.64 -0.67
C ASP A 114 6.67 -8.64 -0.37
N PHE A 115 5.83 -8.77 -1.40
CA PHE A 115 4.38 -8.81 -1.32
C PHE A 115 3.82 -10.24 -1.40
N ASP A 116 4.65 -11.25 -1.12
CA ASP A 116 4.24 -12.66 -1.15
C ASP A 116 3.12 -12.93 -0.14
N PRO A 117 1.92 -13.36 -0.59
CA PRO A 117 0.79 -13.63 0.30
C PRO A 117 1.07 -14.78 1.28
N ALA A 118 2.02 -15.68 0.97
CA ALA A 118 2.42 -16.74 1.89
C ALA A 118 3.16 -16.21 3.14
N ARG A 119 3.59 -14.94 3.15
CA ARG A 119 4.20 -14.30 4.33
C ARG A 119 3.18 -13.61 5.23
N MET A 120 1.89 -13.66 4.89
CA MET A 120 0.83 -13.12 5.74
C MET A 120 0.56 -14.06 6.91
N HIS A 121 0.86 -13.60 8.12
CA HIS A 121 0.58 -14.32 9.35
C HIS A 121 -0.77 -13.88 9.92
N THR A 122 -1.84 -14.53 9.45
CA THR A 122 -3.16 -14.45 10.08
C THR A 122 -3.50 -15.79 10.69
N TYR A 123 -4.33 -15.79 11.74
CA TYR A 123 -4.74 -17.00 12.43
C TYR A 123 -5.30 -18.05 11.44
N GLU A 124 -6.10 -17.62 10.46
CA GLU A 124 -6.75 -18.49 9.48
C GLU A 124 -5.76 -19.07 8.45
N LEU A 125 -4.80 -18.26 7.97
CA LEU A 125 -3.76 -18.73 7.05
C LEU A 125 -2.78 -19.67 7.75
N ASP A 126 -2.34 -19.31 8.96
CA ASP A 126 -1.46 -20.15 9.77
C ASP A 126 -2.16 -21.47 10.15
N GLN A 127 -3.46 -21.44 10.47
CA GLN A 127 -4.26 -22.63 10.72
C GLN A 127 -4.38 -23.49 9.46
N PHE A 128 -4.60 -22.90 8.28
CA PHE A 128 -4.65 -23.64 7.03
C PHE A 128 -3.32 -24.35 6.75
N ILE A 129 -2.18 -23.65 6.88
CA ILE A 129 -0.84 -24.23 6.69
C ILE A 129 -0.65 -25.44 7.61
N LEU A 130 -0.91 -25.27 8.91
CA LEU A 130 -0.76 -26.36 9.88
C LEU A 130 -1.65 -27.57 9.54
N ARG A 131 -2.92 -27.34 9.22
CA ARG A 131 -3.86 -28.43 8.87
C ARG A 131 -3.45 -29.15 7.60
N TYR A 132 -2.96 -28.40 6.61
CA TYR A 132 -2.46 -28.96 5.36
C TYR A 132 -1.23 -29.83 5.58
N GLU A 133 -0.22 -29.30 6.28
CA GLU A 133 1.05 -30.00 6.57
C GLU A 133 0.87 -31.24 7.45
N LEU A 134 -0.10 -31.22 8.37
CA LEU A 134 -0.48 -32.38 9.19
C LEU A 134 -1.28 -33.44 8.42
N GLY A 135 -1.63 -33.18 7.15
CA GLY A 135 -2.40 -34.12 6.33
C GLY A 135 -3.83 -34.34 6.83
N LEU A 136 -4.43 -33.35 7.51
CA LEU A 136 -5.78 -33.49 8.05
C LEU A 136 -6.82 -33.55 6.93
N VAL A 137 -7.80 -34.45 7.04
CA VAL A 137 -8.85 -34.62 6.03
C VAL A 137 -9.60 -33.30 5.78
N ASP A 138 -9.73 -32.91 4.52
CA ASP A 138 -10.48 -31.74 4.08
C ASP A 138 -11.13 -32.05 2.72
N PRO A 139 -12.37 -32.58 2.71
CA PRO A 139 -13.03 -33.02 1.48
C PRO A 139 -13.31 -31.87 0.51
N GLU A 140 -13.49 -30.65 1.01
CA GLU A 140 -13.73 -29.49 0.16
C GLU A 140 -12.44 -29.08 -0.57
N LEU A 141 -11.31 -29.12 0.13
CA LEU A 141 -10.01 -28.95 -0.50
C LEU A 141 -9.72 -30.06 -1.51
N ASP A 142 -10.02 -31.32 -1.19
CA ASP A 142 -9.81 -32.45 -2.11
C ASP A 142 -10.59 -32.28 -3.42
N ASN A 143 -11.85 -31.87 -3.32
CA ASN A 143 -12.69 -31.55 -4.48
C ASN A 143 -12.13 -30.38 -5.30
N PHE A 144 -11.55 -29.38 -4.63
CA PHE A 144 -10.89 -28.26 -5.29
C PHE A 144 -9.63 -28.70 -6.05
N LEU A 145 -8.75 -29.47 -5.41
CA LEU A 145 -7.51 -29.97 -6.00
C LEU A 145 -7.80 -30.86 -7.23
N ALA A 146 -8.82 -31.72 -7.16
CA ALA A 146 -9.24 -32.54 -8.30
C ALA A 146 -9.68 -31.69 -9.52
N LYS A 147 -10.20 -30.48 -9.30
CA LYS A 147 -10.53 -29.54 -10.40
C LYS A 147 -9.30 -28.82 -10.93
N LEU A 148 -8.30 -28.55 -10.11
CA LEU A 148 -7.03 -27.96 -10.54
C LEU A 148 -6.24 -28.89 -11.47
N GLU A 149 -6.40 -30.21 -11.36
CA GLU A 149 -5.76 -31.16 -12.28
C GLU A 149 -6.16 -30.92 -13.74
N GLN A 150 -7.37 -30.41 -14.00
CA GLN A 150 -7.81 -30.03 -15.36
C GLN A 150 -7.03 -28.84 -15.94
N LEU A 151 -6.39 -28.06 -15.07
CA LEU A 151 -5.47 -26.98 -15.41
C LEU A 151 -4.01 -27.44 -15.43
N HIS A 152 -3.75 -28.75 -15.27
CA HIS A 152 -2.41 -29.35 -15.13
C HIS A 152 -1.65 -28.88 -13.87
N ILE A 153 -2.40 -28.45 -12.84
CA ILE A 153 -1.86 -28.07 -11.53
C ILE A 153 -2.11 -29.22 -10.57
N THR A 154 -1.05 -29.75 -9.97
CA THR A 154 -1.12 -30.96 -9.13
C THR A 154 -0.51 -30.74 -7.76
N PHE A 155 -1.20 -31.21 -6.72
CA PHE A 155 -0.75 -31.22 -5.33
C PHE A 155 -1.00 -32.60 -4.74
N ASP A 156 0.05 -33.26 -4.25
CA ASP A 156 -0.05 -34.59 -3.67
C ASP A 156 -0.21 -34.50 -2.15
N ARG A 157 -1.43 -34.73 -1.67
CA ARG A 157 -1.75 -34.71 -0.23
C ARG A 157 -1.21 -35.92 0.54
N GLN A 158 -0.80 -36.99 -0.15
CA GLN A 158 -0.22 -38.19 0.46
C GLN A 158 1.30 -38.02 0.64
N CYS A 159 1.94 -37.20 -0.20
CA CYS A 159 3.35 -36.85 -0.14
C CYS A 159 3.54 -35.33 -0.10
N ILE A 160 3.16 -34.73 1.04
CA ILE A 160 3.25 -33.28 1.24
C ILE A 160 4.71 -32.84 1.18
N LYS A 161 5.02 -31.91 0.28
CA LYS A 161 6.35 -31.33 0.16
C LYS A 161 6.42 -30.04 0.98
N PRO A 162 7.60 -29.73 1.56
CA PRO A 162 7.81 -28.44 2.20
C PRO A 162 7.51 -27.30 1.22
N GLY A 163 6.60 -26.40 1.61
CA GLY A 163 6.19 -25.25 0.80
C GLY A 163 4.90 -25.44 -0.01
N ASP A 164 4.32 -26.63 -0.08
CA ASP A 164 3.06 -26.87 -0.82
C ASP A 164 1.91 -25.99 -0.29
N ALA A 165 1.81 -25.82 1.03
CA ALA A 165 0.82 -24.94 1.64
C ALA A 165 1.01 -23.47 1.23
N ALA A 166 2.27 -23.00 1.18
CA ALA A 166 2.60 -21.64 0.72
C ALA A 166 2.27 -21.45 -0.77
N SER A 167 2.58 -22.45 -1.60
CA SER A 167 2.20 -22.51 -3.01
C SER A 167 0.68 -22.45 -3.20
N LEU A 168 -0.10 -23.16 -2.38
CA LEU A 168 -1.56 -23.08 -2.39
C LEU A 168 -2.09 -21.71 -1.97
N ILE A 169 -1.52 -21.08 -0.94
CA ILE A 169 -1.89 -19.71 -0.55
C ILE A 169 -1.66 -18.73 -1.69
N ARG A 170 -0.50 -18.83 -2.37
CA ARG A 170 -0.19 -18.01 -3.56
C ARG A 170 -1.19 -18.25 -4.68
N LEU A 171 -1.57 -19.51 -4.91
CA LEU A 171 -2.60 -19.86 -5.91
C LEU A 171 -3.98 -19.29 -5.52
N PHE A 172 -4.40 -19.40 -4.26
CA PHE A 172 -5.67 -18.86 -3.79
C PHE A 172 -5.73 -17.35 -3.99
N TRP A 173 -4.64 -16.68 -3.63
CA TRP A 173 -4.48 -15.24 -3.84
C TRP A 173 -4.51 -14.87 -5.33
N LEU A 174 -3.89 -15.66 -6.20
CA LEU A 174 -3.88 -15.43 -7.65
C LEU A 174 -5.29 -15.59 -8.27
N LEU A 175 -6.05 -16.57 -7.79
CA LEU A 175 -7.39 -16.91 -8.27
C LEU A 175 -8.53 -16.15 -7.55
N GLN A 176 -8.22 -15.16 -6.72
CA GLN A 176 -9.21 -14.46 -5.87
C GLN A 176 -10.38 -13.80 -6.62
N HIS A 177 -10.24 -13.58 -7.93
CA HIS A 177 -11.27 -13.02 -8.81
C HIS A 177 -11.81 -14.02 -9.85
N GLU A 178 -11.44 -15.30 -9.73
CA GLU A 178 -11.84 -16.37 -10.62
C GLU A 178 -12.72 -17.40 -9.91
N SER A 179 -13.60 -18.05 -10.68
CA SER A 179 -14.43 -19.16 -10.20
C SER A 179 -13.82 -20.48 -10.66
N VAL A 180 -13.40 -21.32 -9.73
CA VAL A 180 -12.72 -22.60 -10.01
C VAL A 180 -13.28 -23.68 -9.09
N GLY A 181 -13.82 -24.74 -9.69
CA GLY A 181 -14.35 -25.89 -8.95
C GLY A 181 -15.45 -25.50 -7.96
N ASN A 182 -15.25 -25.85 -6.69
CA ASN A 182 -16.15 -25.49 -5.57
C ASN A 182 -15.81 -24.14 -4.92
N ASN A 183 -14.90 -23.34 -5.49
CA ASN A 183 -14.48 -22.04 -4.98
C ASN A 183 -13.87 -22.05 -3.57
N TYR A 184 -13.24 -23.16 -3.16
CA TYR A 184 -12.57 -23.25 -1.85
C TYR A 184 -11.59 -22.09 -1.60
N HIS A 185 -10.86 -21.66 -2.64
CA HIS A 185 -9.91 -20.54 -2.55
C HIS A 185 -10.56 -19.21 -2.15
N GLN A 186 -11.85 -19.00 -2.45
CA GLN A 186 -12.55 -17.75 -2.15
C GLN A 186 -12.79 -17.55 -0.66
N ASN A 187 -12.73 -18.62 0.15
CA ASN A 187 -12.77 -18.54 1.60
C ASN A 187 -11.61 -17.69 2.16
N PHE A 188 -10.52 -17.57 1.41
CA PHE A 188 -9.34 -16.82 1.81
C PHE A 188 -9.30 -15.37 1.27
N SER A 189 -10.18 -15.01 0.32
CA SER A 189 -10.16 -13.71 -0.36
C SER A 189 -10.25 -12.52 0.60
N VAL A 190 -10.92 -12.67 1.75
CA VAL A 190 -11.02 -11.60 2.75
C VAL A 190 -9.67 -11.28 3.40
N PHE A 191 -8.80 -12.28 3.56
CA PHE A 191 -7.48 -12.12 4.19
C PHE A 191 -6.47 -11.46 3.23
N PHE A 192 -6.74 -11.53 1.93
CA PHE A 192 -5.94 -10.88 0.90
C PHE A 192 -6.34 -9.42 0.64
N LYS A 193 -7.36 -8.89 1.34
CA LYS A 193 -7.79 -7.51 1.18
C LYS A 193 -6.73 -6.54 1.70
N GLU A 194 -6.28 -5.65 0.82
CA GLU A 194 -5.33 -4.61 1.16
C GLU A 194 -6.02 -3.29 1.48
N SER A 195 -6.57 -3.22 2.69
CA SER A 195 -7.32 -2.05 3.18
C SER A 195 -6.56 -0.73 3.04
N LEU A 196 -5.23 -0.75 3.21
CA LEU A 196 -4.38 0.42 3.07
C LEU A 196 -4.28 0.92 1.62
N PHE A 197 -4.14 0.00 0.67
CA PHE A 197 -4.08 0.32 -0.76
C PHE A 197 -5.44 0.83 -1.26
N GLU A 198 -6.53 0.18 -0.85
CA GLU A 198 -7.89 0.64 -1.16
C GLU A 198 -8.15 2.03 -0.59
N ARG A 199 -7.82 2.25 0.69
CA ARG A 199 -7.95 3.55 1.34
C ARG A 199 -7.13 4.64 0.63
N TYR A 200 -5.90 4.33 0.23
CA TYR A 200 -5.06 5.25 -0.54
C TYR A 200 -5.69 5.60 -1.89
N SER A 201 -6.20 4.60 -2.62
CA SER A 201 -6.91 4.79 -3.88
C SER A 201 -8.12 5.70 -3.72
N ASP A 202 -8.94 5.49 -2.69
CA ASP A 202 -10.11 6.32 -2.40
C ASP A 202 -9.74 7.80 -2.18
N ILE A 203 -8.71 8.05 -1.36
CA ILE A 203 -8.23 9.42 -1.10
C ILE A 203 -7.65 10.05 -2.37
N TRP A 204 -6.94 9.27 -3.19
CA TRP A 204 -6.43 9.73 -4.47
C TRP A 204 -7.56 10.16 -5.41
N HIS A 205 -8.63 9.35 -5.53
CA HIS A 205 -9.81 9.70 -6.35
C HIS A 205 -10.52 10.94 -5.82
N LEU A 206 -10.64 11.08 -4.49
CA LEU A 206 -11.22 12.28 -3.87
C LEU A 206 -10.44 13.54 -4.23
N HIS A 207 -9.10 13.48 -4.29
CA HIS A 207 -8.26 14.61 -4.71
C HIS A 207 -8.41 14.91 -6.21
N LYS A 208 -8.39 13.87 -7.06
CA LYS A 208 -8.53 14.04 -8.52
C LYS A 208 -9.86 14.67 -8.92
N ASN A 209 -10.94 14.22 -8.28
CA ASN A 209 -12.32 14.54 -8.68
C ASN A 209 -12.98 15.53 -7.71
N TYR A 210 -12.19 16.29 -6.93
CA TYR A 210 -12.73 17.23 -5.94
C TYR A 210 -13.44 18.41 -6.61
N THR A 211 -14.74 18.56 -6.33
CA THR A 211 -15.57 19.66 -6.86
C THR A 211 -16.14 20.56 -5.76
N ALA A 212 -15.61 20.46 -4.54
CA ALA A 212 -16.16 21.07 -3.34
C ALA A 212 -17.59 20.63 -2.97
N ASN A 213 -18.02 19.46 -3.47
CA ASN A 213 -19.23 18.79 -3.00
C ASN A 213 -19.14 18.55 -1.47
N PRO A 214 -20.20 18.87 -0.68
CA PRO A 214 -20.24 18.64 0.76
C PRO A 214 -19.83 17.23 1.21
N GLU A 215 -20.21 16.17 0.49
CA GLU A 215 -19.87 14.79 0.83
C GLU A 215 -18.38 14.50 0.62
N GLN A 216 -17.84 14.90 -0.53
CA GLN A 216 -16.40 14.81 -0.82
C GLN A 216 -15.60 15.61 0.21
N LYS A 217 -16.04 16.83 0.53
CA LYS A 217 -15.39 17.69 1.54
C LYS A 217 -15.39 17.05 2.91
N ARG A 218 -16.49 16.40 3.34
CA ARG A 218 -16.55 15.65 4.61
C ARG A 218 -15.59 14.47 4.61
N ALA A 219 -15.58 13.67 3.55
CA ALA A 219 -14.71 12.49 3.43
C ALA A 219 -13.23 12.90 3.43
N LEU A 220 -12.88 13.94 2.66
CA LEU A 220 -11.53 14.47 2.60
C LEU A 220 -11.12 15.12 3.92
N ASN A 221 -12.01 15.87 4.57
CA ASN A 221 -11.74 16.46 5.87
C ASN A 221 -11.44 15.39 6.93
N ARG A 222 -12.09 14.22 6.85
CA ARG A 222 -11.79 13.09 7.74
C ARG A 222 -10.35 12.61 7.55
N PHE A 223 -9.92 12.43 6.30
CA PHE A 223 -8.52 12.09 5.99
C PHE A 223 -7.56 13.17 6.50
N TYR A 224 -7.79 14.44 6.17
CA TYR A 224 -6.90 15.53 6.58
C TYR A 224 -6.78 15.62 8.11
N SER A 225 -7.90 15.57 8.82
CA SER A 225 -7.92 15.79 10.28
C SER A 225 -7.38 14.59 11.05
N PHE A 226 -7.87 13.38 10.73
CA PHE A 226 -7.65 12.19 11.56
C PHE A 226 -6.51 11.30 11.07
N GLU A 227 -6.08 11.44 9.82
CA GLU A 227 -5.00 10.63 9.26
C GLU A 227 -3.74 11.49 9.02
N LEU A 228 -3.85 12.52 8.19
CA LEU A 228 -2.72 13.35 7.79
C LEU A 228 -2.19 14.23 8.94
N ILE A 229 -3.00 15.17 9.43
CA ILE A 229 -2.60 16.15 10.45
C ILE A 229 -2.26 15.43 11.76
N ALA A 230 -3.09 14.47 12.17
CA ALA A 230 -2.83 13.65 13.35
C ALA A 230 -1.49 12.89 13.24
N GLY A 231 -1.19 12.30 12.08
CA GLY A 231 0.06 11.57 11.86
C GLY A 231 1.28 12.51 11.90
N ILE A 232 1.18 13.67 11.25
CA ILE A 232 2.22 14.71 11.27
C ILE A 232 2.46 15.20 12.71
N GLN A 233 1.41 15.52 13.46
CA GLN A 233 1.51 15.98 14.86
C GLN A 233 2.18 14.93 15.75
N ARG A 234 1.79 13.66 15.63
CA ARG A 234 2.44 12.56 16.39
C ARG A 234 3.92 12.44 16.08
N TYR A 235 4.29 12.61 14.82
CA TYR A 235 5.69 12.57 14.42
C TYR A 235 6.48 13.81 14.88
N ALA A 236 5.91 15.00 14.77
CA ALA A 236 6.51 16.25 15.23
C ALA A 236 6.77 16.21 16.75
N ASN A 237 5.81 15.69 17.51
CA ASN A 237 5.85 15.66 18.98
C ASN A 237 6.52 14.39 19.53
N ARG A 238 7.26 13.63 18.71
CA ARG A 238 7.89 12.36 19.13
C ARG A 238 8.84 12.47 20.32
N LYS A 239 9.41 13.67 20.55
CA LYS A 239 10.30 13.98 21.69
C LYS A 239 9.55 14.57 22.90
N ALA A 240 8.27 14.85 22.77
CA ALA A 240 7.41 15.46 23.78
C ALA A 240 6.11 14.64 23.93
N PRO A 241 6.17 13.41 24.47
CA PRO A 241 5.02 12.50 24.56
C PRO A 241 3.86 13.05 25.39
N GLU A 242 4.14 13.95 26.34
CA GLU A 242 3.13 14.69 27.11
C GLU A 242 2.18 15.52 26.22
N LEU A 243 2.56 15.85 24.99
CA LEU A 243 1.72 16.55 24.02
C LEU A 243 0.80 15.63 23.22
N SER A 244 0.85 14.31 23.46
CA SER A 244 0.06 13.33 22.69
C SER A 244 -1.45 13.54 22.79
N THR A 245 -1.92 14.14 23.89
CA THR A 245 -3.34 14.50 24.10
C THR A 245 -3.68 15.94 23.73
N GLN A 246 -2.66 16.79 23.54
CA GLN A 246 -2.83 18.20 23.20
C GLN A 246 -2.93 18.37 21.69
N LYS A 247 -4.14 18.66 21.22
CA LYS A 247 -4.38 18.96 19.81
C LYS A 247 -3.80 20.32 19.46
N GLU A 248 -3.27 20.45 18.25
CA GLU A 248 -2.78 21.71 17.71
C GLU A 248 -1.55 22.28 18.44
N GLU A 249 -0.74 21.48 19.14
CA GLU A 249 0.57 21.90 19.64
C GLU A 249 1.71 21.21 18.90
N PHE A 250 2.78 21.96 18.61
CA PHE A 250 3.98 21.45 17.95
C PHE A 250 5.22 21.71 18.79
N PHE A 251 6.02 20.66 18.97
CA PHE A 251 7.33 20.73 19.60
C PHE A 251 8.33 21.49 18.72
N LEU A 252 9.00 22.50 19.29
CA LEU A 252 9.98 23.34 18.61
C LEU A 252 11.42 23.00 19.00
N GLY A 253 11.65 22.48 20.20
CA GLY A 253 12.98 22.16 20.69
C GLY A 253 13.04 21.96 22.20
N GLU A 254 14.21 21.57 22.69
CA GLU A 254 14.48 21.38 24.12
C GLU A 254 15.79 22.11 24.47
N PHE A 255 15.75 22.90 25.53
CA PHE A 255 16.89 23.67 26.01
C PHE A 255 17.00 23.52 27.53
N GLY A 256 18.12 22.99 28.02
CA GLY A 256 18.35 22.83 29.46
C GLY A 256 17.33 21.93 30.17
N GLY A 257 16.71 20.97 29.45
CA GLY A 257 15.65 20.10 29.98
C GLY A 257 14.24 20.69 29.89
N VAL A 258 14.10 21.94 29.44
CA VAL A 258 12.81 22.60 29.20
C VAL A 258 12.41 22.41 27.75
N LYS A 259 11.21 21.85 27.53
CA LYS A 259 10.66 21.65 26.19
C LYS A 259 9.85 22.87 25.77
N ILE A 260 10.07 23.32 24.54
CA ILE A 260 9.43 24.49 23.96
C ILE A 260 8.43 24.02 22.90
N THR A 261 7.20 24.50 22.97
CA THR A 261 6.12 24.21 22.02
C THR A 261 5.42 25.49 21.57
N ALA A 262 4.71 25.41 20.45
CA ALA A 262 3.82 26.49 20.03
C ALA A 262 2.47 25.92 19.55
N PRO A 263 1.36 26.64 19.80
CA PRO A 263 0.08 26.30 19.22
C PRO A 263 0.10 26.57 17.71
N VAL A 264 -0.27 25.58 16.92
CA VAL A 264 -0.36 25.63 15.46
C VAL A 264 -1.66 24.99 15.00
N ALA A 265 -2.60 25.83 14.59
CA ALA A 265 -3.87 25.42 14.01
C ALA A 265 -3.68 25.06 12.51
N LEU A 266 -3.18 23.84 12.26
CA LEU A 266 -3.01 23.30 10.91
C LEU A 266 -4.37 22.89 10.33
N LYS A 267 -4.72 23.41 9.15
CA LYS A 267 -6.01 23.15 8.50
C LYS A 267 -5.84 22.86 7.00
N PRO A 268 -6.79 22.14 6.38
CA PRO A 268 -6.82 22.00 4.92
C PRO A 268 -7.00 23.37 4.25
N ASP A 269 -6.26 23.62 3.18
CA ASP A 269 -6.47 24.76 2.31
C ASP A 269 -7.46 24.39 1.18
N TRP A 270 -8.75 24.50 1.48
CA TRP A 270 -9.83 24.12 0.57
C TRP A 270 -9.81 24.88 -0.76
N ASP A 271 -9.37 26.14 -0.74
CA ASP A 271 -9.30 26.96 -1.95
C ASP A 271 -8.17 26.46 -2.87
N ALA A 272 -7.02 26.10 -2.29
CA ALA A 272 -5.93 25.49 -3.03
C ALA A 272 -6.30 24.10 -3.58
N ILE A 273 -6.97 23.26 -2.77
CA ILE A 273 -7.42 21.92 -3.19
C ILE A 273 -8.39 22.02 -4.38
N LEU A 274 -9.31 22.99 -4.37
CA LEU A 274 -10.29 23.16 -5.44
C LEU A 274 -9.67 23.70 -6.74
N LYS A 275 -8.70 24.61 -6.64
CA LYS A 275 -8.14 25.33 -7.81
C LYS A 275 -6.99 24.59 -8.50
N LYS A 276 -6.34 23.63 -7.84
CA LYS A 276 -5.14 22.96 -8.33
C LYS A 276 -5.43 21.51 -8.71
N ASN A 277 -4.76 21.01 -9.76
CA ASN A 277 -4.78 19.58 -10.04
C ASN A 277 -3.87 18.87 -9.04
N THR A 278 -4.48 18.37 -7.97
CA THR A 278 -3.79 17.75 -6.85
C THR A 278 -3.39 16.30 -7.13
N ALA A 279 -3.99 15.62 -8.12
CA ALA A 279 -3.72 14.21 -8.38
C ALA A 279 -2.71 13.99 -9.51
N HIS A 280 -1.70 13.16 -9.23
CA HIS A 280 -0.69 12.68 -10.16
C HIS A 280 -0.82 11.16 -10.35
N PRO A 281 -0.21 10.52 -11.37
CA PRO A 281 -0.47 9.11 -11.66
C PRO A 281 -0.27 8.11 -10.51
N THR A 282 0.65 8.41 -9.59
CA THR A 282 1.03 7.52 -8.47
C THR A 282 0.88 8.15 -7.08
N CYS A 283 0.50 9.42 -7.01
CA CYS A 283 0.58 10.25 -5.81
C CYS A 283 -0.37 11.44 -5.91
N PHE A 284 -0.59 12.13 -4.79
CA PHE A 284 -1.41 13.34 -4.77
C PHE A 284 -0.76 14.41 -3.88
N ASP A 285 -1.03 15.67 -4.18
CA ASP A 285 -0.61 16.82 -3.41
C ASP A 285 -1.66 17.15 -2.36
N VAL A 286 -1.23 17.35 -1.13
CA VAL A 286 -2.06 17.91 -0.06
C VAL A 286 -1.73 19.37 0.14
N HIS A 287 -2.75 20.17 0.40
CA HIS A 287 -2.60 21.59 0.68
C HIS A 287 -3.08 21.92 2.07
N LEU A 288 -2.17 22.48 2.86
CA LEU A 288 -2.39 22.84 4.26
C LEU A 288 -2.13 24.33 4.44
N LYS A 289 -2.72 24.91 5.48
CA LYS A 289 -2.45 26.27 5.91
C LYS A 289 -2.34 26.35 7.42
N VAL A 290 -1.53 27.30 7.87
CA VAL A 290 -1.39 27.70 9.28
C VAL A 290 -1.93 29.12 9.39
N GLY A 291 -3.06 29.28 10.09
CA GLY A 291 -3.79 30.55 10.09
C GLY A 291 -4.27 30.92 8.68
N GLN A 292 -3.78 32.03 8.14
CA GLN A 292 -4.06 32.48 6.76
C GLN A 292 -2.93 32.12 5.78
N ASN A 293 -1.80 31.59 6.25
CA ASN A 293 -0.65 31.30 5.42
C ASN A 293 -0.75 29.89 4.84
N SER A 294 -0.92 29.79 3.52
CA SER A 294 -0.84 28.51 2.81
C SER A 294 0.59 27.99 2.80
N LEU A 295 0.76 26.70 3.09
CA LEU A 295 2.03 26.01 2.98
C LEU A 295 2.27 25.57 1.53
N GLU A 296 3.53 25.29 1.21
CA GLU A 296 3.88 24.64 -0.05
C GLU A 296 3.17 23.28 -0.17
N PRO A 297 2.78 22.85 -1.39
CA PRO A 297 2.12 21.57 -1.59
C PRO A 297 3.00 20.41 -1.14
N ILE A 298 2.42 19.50 -0.36
CA ILE A 298 3.14 18.32 0.13
C ILE A 298 2.73 17.12 -0.72
N ARG A 299 3.71 16.48 -1.37
CA ARG A 299 3.46 15.28 -2.18
C ARG A 299 3.30 14.05 -1.30
N ILE A 300 2.12 13.43 -1.32
CA ILE A 300 1.83 12.18 -0.62
C ILE A 300 1.86 11.01 -1.61
N GLY A 301 2.86 10.14 -1.44
CA GLY A 301 2.92 8.81 -2.05
C GLY A 301 2.48 7.71 -1.06
N LEU A 302 2.36 6.46 -1.54
CA LEU A 302 1.87 5.34 -0.74
C LEU A 302 2.74 5.07 0.51
N ASN A 303 4.07 5.20 0.40
CA ASN A 303 4.98 4.99 1.54
C ASN A 303 4.76 6.00 2.68
N LEU A 304 4.59 7.28 2.36
CA LEU A 304 4.32 8.32 3.36
C LEU A 304 2.90 8.15 3.93
N PHE A 305 1.93 7.80 3.08
CA PHE A 305 0.58 7.48 3.52
C PHE A 305 0.55 6.32 4.51
N GLU A 306 1.30 5.24 4.22
CA GLU A 306 1.44 4.10 5.12
C GLU A 306 2.08 4.49 6.45
N LEU A 307 3.17 5.29 6.40
CA LEU A 307 3.84 5.73 7.62
C LEU A 307 2.92 6.58 8.51
N LEU A 308 2.13 7.49 7.92
CA LEU A 308 1.12 8.28 8.65
C LEU A 308 0.08 7.38 9.33
N SER A 309 -0.42 6.36 8.63
CA SER A 309 -1.34 5.38 9.21
C SER A 309 -0.71 4.62 10.39
N LYS A 310 0.53 4.14 10.22
CA LYS A 310 1.29 3.45 11.29
C LYS A 310 1.50 4.35 12.51
N LEU A 311 1.90 5.60 12.31
CA LEU A 311 2.06 6.60 13.38
C LEU A 311 0.76 6.80 14.16
N ASN A 312 -0.37 6.86 13.46
CA ASN A 312 -1.70 6.96 14.07
C ASN A 312 -2.11 5.72 14.88
N ASN A 313 -1.42 4.59 14.68
CA ASN A 313 -1.57 3.36 15.46
C ASN A 313 -0.45 3.15 16.49
N GLY A 314 0.34 4.19 16.78
CA GLY A 314 1.37 4.15 17.84
C GLY A 314 2.73 3.59 17.41
N TYR A 315 2.91 3.31 16.12
CA TYR A 315 4.19 2.87 15.58
C TYR A 315 5.27 3.96 15.73
N ARG A 316 6.49 3.53 16.03
CA ARG A 316 7.67 4.39 16.06
C ARG A 316 8.52 4.12 14.81
N PRO A 317 8.79 5.13 13.96
CA PRO A 317 9.56 4.96 12.73
C PRO A 317 10.95 4.36 12.98
N ASN A 318 11.42 3.54 12.05
CA ASN A 318 12.69 2.84 12.15
C ASN A 318 13.54 2.99 10.88
N LYS A 319 14.68 2.28 10.84
CA LYS A 319 15.67 2.34 9.73
C LYS A 319 15.13 1.93 8.35
N TYR A 320 13.94 1.33 8.26
CA TYR A 320 13.32 0.92 7.00
C TYR A 320 12.40 2.00 6.42
N ASP A 321 12.04 3.02 7.19
CA ASP A 321 11.13 4.10 6.79
C ASP A 321 11.87 5.33 6.21
N LYS A 322 13.15 5.21 5.84
CA LYS A 322 14.07 6.34 5.57
C LYS A 322 13.50 7.42 4.64
N SER A 323 12.95 7.02 3.48
CA SER A 323 12.44 8.00 2.50
C SER A 323 11.22 8.76 3.00
N ALA A 324 10.29 8.07 3.67
CA ALA A 324 9.11 8.69 4.25
C ALA A 324 9.43 9.54 5.48
N ILE A 325 10.44 9.17 6.27
CA ILE A 325 10.97 9.97 7.39
C ILE A 325 11.53 11.30 6.90
N VAL A 326 12.34 11.30 5.82
CA VAL A 326 12.91 12.54 5.26
C VAL A 326 11.78 13.50 4.86
N LEU A 327 10.76 13.01 4.16
CA LEU A 327 9.60 13.82 3.80
C LEU A 327 8.84 14.33 5.03
N LEU A 328 8.68 13.51 6.08
CA LEU A 328 8.06 13.97 7.31
C LEU A 328 8.88 15.02 8.05
N ASP A 329 10.21 14.90 8.09
CA ASP A 329 11.08 15.90 8.70
C ASP A 329 10.98 17.23 7.93
N GLU A 330 10.95 17.21 6.60
CA GLU A 330 10.71 18.40 5.77
C GLU A 330 9.34 19.05 6.07
N ILE A 331 8.28 18.25 6.15
CA ILE A 331 6.93 18.73 6.49
C ILE A 331 6.91 19.38 7.88
N VAL A 332 7.51 18.71 8.88
CA VAL A 332 7.57 19.23 10.26
C VAL A 332 8.40 20.50 10.31
N GLU A 333 9.49 20.60 9.55
CA GLU A 333 10.30 21.81 9.48
C GLU A 333 9.52 22.99 8.87
N LEU A 334 8.79 22.77 7.78
CA LEU A 334 7.92 23.79 7.17
C LEU A 334 6.87 24.29 8.17
N ILE A 335 6.26 23.38 8.94
CA ILE A 335 5.27 23.75 9.97
C ILE A 335 5.95 24.49 11.13
N ALA A 336 7.11 24.00 11.60
CA ALA A 336 7.85 24.60 12.70
C ALA A 336 8.36 26.01 12.36
N GLN A 337 8.73 26.27 11.10
CA GLN A 337 9.08 27.61 10.63
C GLN A 337 7.91 28.59 10.78
N GLN A 338 6.69 28.15 10.44
CA GLN A 338 5.50 28.97 10.68
C GLN A 338 5.18 29.09 12.17
N ALA A 339 5.35 28.01 12.93
CA ALA A 339 5.14 27.99 14.38
C ALA A 339 6.04 28.98 15.14
N LYS A 340 7.25 29.25 14.64
CA LYS A 340 8.15 30.29 15.21
C LYS A 340 7.59 31.71 15.11
N SER A 341 6.65 31.96 14.20
CA SER A 341 5.93 33.24 14.12
C SER A 341 4.67 33.29 14.99
N SER A 342 4.39 32.23 15.77
CA SER A 342 3.31 32.22 16.74
C SER A 342 3.52 33.32 17.78
N SER A 343 2.44 34.05 18.09
CA SER A 343 2.43 35.01 19.21
C SER A 343 2.41 34.33 20.57
N GLU A 344 2.18 33.02 20.63
CA GLU A 344 2.21 32.21 21.85
C GLU A 344 3.26 31.10 21.77
N ILE A 345 4.04 30.92 22.84
CA ILE A 345 4.97 29.82 23.03
C ILE A 345 4.76 29.24 24.42
N LYS A 346 4.79 27.92 24.54
CA LYS A 346 4.70 27.22 25.83
C LYS A 346 6.01 26.54 26.19
N PHE A 347 6.29 26.51 27.48
CA PHE A 347 7.47 25.92 28.09
C PHE A 347 7.01 24.85 29.07
N TYR A 348 7.53 23.64 28.88
CA TYR A 348 7.26 22.49 29.75
C TYR A 348 8.55 22.19 30.52
N ASP A 349 8.51 22.48 31.82
CA ASP A 349 9.61 22.26 32.77
C ASP A 349 9.28 21.05 33.66
N GLY A 350 9.83 19.88 33.31
CA GLY A 350 9.58 18.64 34.05
C GLY A 350 8.12 18.19 34.07
N MET A 351 7.74 17.37 35.06
CA MET A 351 6.44 16.67 35.05
C MET A 351 5.19 17.53 35.34
N GLN A 352 5.29 18.80 35.74
CA GLN A 352 4.09 19.52 36.24
C GLN A 352 4.01 21.05 36.00
N ARG A 353 5.02 21.72 35.42
CA ARG A 353 4.95 23.18 35.22
C ARG A 353 4.90 23.55 33.75
N VAL A 354 3.80 24.18 33.36
CA VAL A 354 3.62 24.72 32.01
C VAL A 354 3.55 26.24 32.11
N TYR A 355 4.48 26.91 31.44
CA TYR A 355 4.47 28.36 31.28
C TYR A 355 4.04 28.70 29.86
N SER A 356 3.19 29.70 29.67
CA SER A 356 2.87 30.27 28.36
C SER A 356 3.34 31.70 28.31
N ALA A 357 4.15 32.03 27.31
CA ALA A 357 4.53 33.38 26.95
C ALA A 357 3.70 33.81 25.74
N ARG A 358 2.98 34.93 25.86
CA ARG A 358 2.21 35.54 24.78
C ARG A 358 2.71 36.95 24.51
N ALA A 359 3.01 37.23 23.25
CA ALA A 359 3.25 38.57 22.76
C ALA A 359 1.91 39.26 22.51
N ASP A 360 1.70 40.41 23.16
CA ASP A 360 0.57 41.31 22.98
C ASP A 360 1.11 42.72 22.77
N ASP A 361 1.06 43.20 21.52
CA ASP A 361 1.73 44.43 21.05
C ASP A 361 3.20 44.54 21.51
N ASP A 362 3.49 45.44 22.46
CA ASP A 362 4.84 45.73 22.97
C ASP A 362 5.19 44.96 24.26
N MET A 363 4.29 44.10 24.76
CA MET A 363 4.43 43.42 26.05
C MET A 363 4.42 41.90 25.88
N ILE A 364 5.32 41.24 26.61
CA ILE A 364 5.30 39.77 26.75
C ILE A 364 4.62 39.45 28.07
N THR A 365 3.46 38.80 28.00
CA THR A 365 2.74 38.31 29.17
C THR A 365 3.12 36.85 29.44
N ILE A 366 3.48 36.55 30.69
CA ILE A 366 3.81 35.18 31.11
C ILE A 366 2.70 34.70 32.05
N SER A 367 2.12 33.55 31.71
CA SER A 367 1.15 32.85 32.55
C SER A 367 1.69 31.48 32.91
N GLY A 368 1.50 31.05 34.16
CA GLY A 368 1.86 29.71 34.62
C GLY A 368 0.61 28.92 34.99
N MET A 369 0.54 27.66 34.57
CA MET A 369 -0.44 26.69 35.06
C MET A 369 0.32 25.57 35.77
N GLU A 370 -0.12 25.21 36.99
CA GLU A 370 0.25 23.93 37.59
C GLU A 370 -0.59 22.84 36.90
N GLY A 371 0.10 21.85 36.32
CA GLY A 371 -0.50 20.76 35.54
C GLY A 371 -1.14 19.67 36.37
#